data_AF-A0A1H8EX38-F1
#
_entry.id   AF-A0A1H8EX38-F1
#
_cell.length_a   1.000
_cell.length_b   1.000
_cell.length_c   1.000
_cell.angle_alpha   90.00
_cell.angle_beta   90.00
_cell.angle_gamma   90.00
#
_symmetry.space_group_name_H-M   'P 1'
#
loop_
_entity.id
_entity.type
_entity.pdbx_description
1 polymer ?
#
loop_
_entity_poly.entity_id
_entity_poly.type
_entity_poly.pdbx_seq_one_letter_code
_entity_poly.pdbx_strand_id
1 'polypeptide(L)'
;MWRWGRVCLAGLLLCAGAGGSGAEPVSGVMCAASGGTYMVWSCGDPETEAQLRAQAMTPDEARSVGCPPVYFGRGPEQDEETWQVLVPTGEPSLTPRTPDPAVAGRVGAAWDRIERWLGAHASATLRKLRHPVDGDHLARWERDNGRLPDDLFASLQRHDGADGNFGAGFPLPPELGLARLSSFDSLRSSNCQDLVMSGAVDEADPDDGAWHGSLLPFASDGHGWDLFADPRNGRVGEKKWDERVRYDGPMGWRSFADLLEALAASMEQGQAVREWYPSVSAGCELRWTTARPPSLPSGCAGSARPSPTPEPTPEAEEPSPLTDADARGIGCRPPRRPPVVRTPDPAVTRKVDAAWRRIERWLLRRAPRSHRTLRAPARPLDIARAEARMGLTFPDDLRASLLRHDGAGIGPGPLWLYAPAKEIAAEWSLMCGLYLDGTITPDVTWWHGRLIPYAPSNDGGHLFLDTGTGRTGEYYNETGLTLEGDPVWPSYLAQLSDLATSLEMGRPMRSWKPTVVKGELDWTFVR
;
A
#
# COMPACT_ATOMS: atom_id res chain seq x y z
N MET A 1 -18.75 -15.68 -7.00
CA MET A 1 -17.40 -16.27 -6.94
C MET A 1 -16.43 -15.14 -6.67
N TRP A 2 -16.25 -14.76 -5.41
CA TRP A 2 -15.31 -13.70 -5.02
C TRP A 2 -14.27 -14.36 -4.12
N ARG A 3 -13.02 -14.34 -4.58
CA ARG A 3 -11.86 -14.96 -3.92
C ARG A 3 -11.05 -13.85 -3.25
N TRP A 4 -10.86 -14.02 -1.93
CA TRP A 4 -9.75 -13.64 -1.06
C TRP A 4 -8.60 -12.83 -1.69
N GLY A 5 -8.45 -11.57 -1.28
CA GLY A 5 -7.17 -10.84 -1.31
C GLY A 5 -6.34 -11.23 -0.09
N ARG A 6 -5.05 -11.45 -0.27
CA ARG A 6 -4.15 -12.01 0.76
C ARG A 6 -3.87 -11.02 1.89
N VAL A 7 -4.07 -11.51 3.11
CA VAL A 7 -3.21 -11.25 4.28
C VAL A 7 -1.79 -11.69 3.92
N CYS A 8 -0.78 -10.83 4.04
CA CYS A 8 0.63 -11.26 3.98
C CYS A 8 0.99 -12.04 5.24
N LEU A 9 0.63 -13.32 5.26
CA LEU A 9 1.15 -14.32 6.16
C LEU A 9 2.30 -15.02 5.44
N ALA A 10 3.53 -14.56 5.64
CA ALA A 10 4.70 -15.30 5.16
C ALA A 10 4.91 -16.52 6.08
N GLY A 11 4.34 -17.66 5.69
CA GLY A 11 4.57 -18.94 6.35
C GLY A 11 5.82 -19.60 5.79
N LEU A 12 6.99 -19.37 6.38
CA LEU A 12 8.18 -20.19 6.14
C LEU A 12 8.13 -21.43 7.02
N LEU A 13 7.94 -22.60 6.40
CA LEU A 13 8.08 -23.91 7.05
C LEU A 13 9.54 -24.36 6.89
N LEU A 14 10.36 -24.16 7.92
CA LEU A 14 11.70 -24.74 8.00
C LEU A 14 11.59 -26.22 8.40
N CYS A 15 11.80 -27.13 7.46
CA CYS A 15 11.95 -28.56 7.73
C CYS A 15 13.42 -28.87 8.04
N ALA A 16 13.76 -29.06 9.31
CA ALA A 16 15.04 -29.67 9.68
C ALA A 16 14.95 -31.19 9.45
N GLY A 17 15.64 -31.68 8.42
CA GLY A 17 15.76 -33.11 8.16
C GLY A 17 16.84 -33.75 9.04
N ALA A 18 16.45 -34.67 9.91
CA ALA A 18 17.27 -35.83 10.29
C ALA A 18 16.32 -36.99 10.66
N GLY A 19 16.56 -38.15 10.04
CA GLY A 19 15.65 -39.29 10.06
C GLY A 19 15.42 -39.88 11.46
N GLY A 20 14.18 -40.30 11.71
CA GLY A 20 13.78 -41.03 12.90
C GLY A 20 12.28 -40.98 13.06
N SER A 21 11.62 -42.12 12.90
CA SER A 21 10.17 -42.32 12.98
C SER A 21 9.53 -41.69 14.24
N GLY A 22 8.59 -40.76 14.02
CA GLY A 22 7.71 -40.20 15.05
C GLY A 22 7.27 -38.78 14.66
N ALA A 23 6.10 -38.62 14.03
CA ALA A 23 5.61 -37.32 13.62
C ALA A 23 5.07 -36.51 14.82
N GLU A 24 5.92 -35.67 15.40
CA GLU A 24 5.50 -34.57 16.28
C GLU A 24 4.98 -33.38 15.46
N PRO A 25 4.01 -32.59 15.98
CA PRO A 25 3.47 -31.43 15.27
C PRO A 25 4.44 -30.25 15.32
N VAL A 26 4.98 -29.87 14.16
CA VAL A 26 5.91 -28.73 14.02
C VAL A 26 5.17 -27.41 14.35
N SER A 27 5.63 -26.74 15.40
CA SER A 27 5.21 -25.40 15.84
C SER A 27 5.65 -24.34 14.83
N GLY A 28 4.72 -23.68 14.13
CA GLY A 28 5.03 -22.53 13.27
C GLY A 28 5.08 -21.22 14.05
N VAL A 29 6.13 -20.43 13.86
CA VAL A 29 6.27 -19.06 14.38
C VAL A 29 5.77 -18.08 13.32
N MET A 30 5.02 -17.03 13.73
CA MET A 30 4.56 -15.98 12.82
C MET A 30 5.40 -14.73 12.97
N CYS A 31 5.83 -14.17 11.84
CA CYS A 31 6.62 -12.95 11.77
C CYS A 31 5.78 -11.81 11.17
N ALA A 32 5.86 -10.64 11.78
CA ALA A 32 5.31 -9.40 11.25
C ALA A 32 6.43 -8.60 10.56
N ALA A 33 6.13 -8.01 9.41
CA ALA A 33 7.03 -7.12 8.70
C ALA A 33 6.44 -5.69 8.67
N SER A 34 7.27 -4.67 8.90
CA SER A 34 6.94 -3.25 8.65
C SER A 34 7.96 -2.64 7.70
N GLY A 35 7.51 -1.83 6.74
CA GLY A 35 8.33 -1.43 5.58
C GLY A 35 8.34 0.08 5.28
N GLY A 36 9.46 0.50 4.68
CA GLY A 36 9.76 1.82 4.10
C GLY A 36 10.98 1.67 3.18
N THR A 37 12.03 2.49 3.33
CA THR A 37 13.34 2.29 2.65
C THR A 37 14.09 1.01 3.08
N TYR A 38 13.60 0.35 4.13
CA TYR A 38 14.05 -0.96 4.60
C TYR A 38 12.88 -1.71 5.24
N MET A 39 13.03 -3.01 5.40
CA MET A 39 12.03 -3.89 6.00
C MET A 39 12.45 -4.28 7.42
N VAL A 40 11.55 -4.25 8.39
CA VAL A 40 11.80 -4.73 9.76
C VAL A 40 10.90 -5.92 10.06
N TRP A 41 11.49 -7.06 10.37
CA TRP A 41 10.83 -8.30 10.72
C TRP A 41 10.88 -8.54 12.23
N SER A 42 9.74 -8.86 12.83
CA SER A 42 9.64 -9.24 14.24
C SER A 42 8.75 -10.46 14.36
N CYS A 43 9.29 -11.56 14.88
CA CYS A 43 8.58 -12.81 15.11
C CYS A 43 8.18 -12.97 16.59
N GLY A 44 8.69 -12.09 17.47
CA GLY A 44 8.42 -12.18 18.91
C GLY A 44 9.04 -13.42 19.56
N ASP A 45 9.91 -14.11 18.83
CA ASP A 45 10.66 -15.28 19.22
C ASP A 45 12.14 -15.07 18.84
N PRO A 46 13.04 -14.82 19.80
CA PRO A 46 14.44 -14.50 19.52
C PRO A 46 15.19 -15.61 18.80
N GLU A 47 14.82 -16.88 19.00
CA GLU A 47 15.47 -18.02 18.36
C GLU A 47 15.12 -18.09 16.87
N THR A 48 13.83 -17.97 16.53
CA THR A 48 13.38 -17.85 15.13
C THR A 48 13.94 -16.61 14.45
N GLU A 49 13.96 -15.46 15.13
CA GLU A 49 14.59 -14.25 14.57
C GLU A 49 16.10 -14.41 14.36
N ALA A 50 16.79 -15.16 15.22
CA ALA A 50 18.20 -15.49 15.01
C ALA A 50 18.41 -16.43 13.82
N GLN A 51 17.53 -17.43 13.66
CA GLN A 51 17.56 -18.35 12.50
C GLN A 51 17.29 -17.62 11.19
N LEU A 52 16.24 -16.80 11.14
CA LEU A 52 15.92 -16.00 9.96
C LEU A 52 17.01 -14.97 9.66
N ARG A 53 17.61 -14.34 10.68
CA ARG A 53 18.76 -13.44 10.50
C ARG A 53 20.00 -14.17 9.97
N ALA A 54 20.21 -15.42 10.35
CA ALA A 54 21.32 -16.23 9.86
C ALA A 54 21.09 -16.74 8.42
N GLN A 55 19.83 -16.88 8.01
CA GLN A 55 19.46 -17.30 6.66
C GLN A 55 19.40 -16.12 5.68
N ALA A 56 18.81 -15.00 6.09
CA ALA A 56 18.58 -13.85 5.22
C ALA A 56 19.90 -13.20 4.78
N MET A 57 19.86 -12.52 3.64
CA MET A 57 20.98 -11.70 3.18
C MET A 57 21.36 -10.64 4.22
N THR A 58 22.65 -10.40 4.36
CA THR A 58 23.15 -9.24 5.08
C THR A 58 22.68 -7.94 4.40
N PRO A 59 22.63 -6.80 5.13
CA PRO A 59 22.26 -5.53 4.52
C PRO A 59 23.14 -5.12 3.33
N ASP A 60 24.42 -5.49 3.32
CA ASP A 60 25.34 -5.20 2.22
C ASP A 60 25.09 -6.11 1.01
N GLU A 61 24.80 -7.41 1.23
CA GLU A 61 24.39 -8.32 0.17
C GLU A 61 23.07 -7.88 -0.47
N ALA A 62 22.06 -7.54 0.34
CA ALA A 62 20.78 -7.03 -0.17
C ALA A 62 20.95 -5.78 -1.03
N ARG A 63 21.76 -4.81 -0.57
CA ARG A 63 22.10 -3.61 -1.36
C ARG A 63 22.85 -3.93 -2.64
N SER A 64 23.75 -4.92 -2.61
CA SER A 64 24.54 -5.31 -3.78
C SER A 64 23.70 -5.86 -4.93
N VAL A 65 22.54 -6.45 -4.62
CA VAL A 65 21.57 -6.97 -5.59
C VAL A 65 20.40 -6.00 -5.87
N GLY A 66 20.56 -4.73 -5.45
CA GLY A 66 19.57 -3.67 -5.65
C GLY A 66 18.31 -3.79 -4.78
N CYS A 67 18.29 -4.67 -3.78
CA CYS A 67 17.13 -4.87 -2.91
C CYS A 67 17.24 -4.08 -1.58
N PRO A 68 16.10 -3.64 -1.02
CA PRO A 68 16.10 -3.03 0.30
C PRO A 68 16.49 -4.06 1.37
N PRO A 69 17.31 -3.67 2.37
CA PRO A 69 17.74 -4.59 3.42
C PRO A 69 16.59 -4.95 4.37
N VAL A 70 16.64 -6.17 4.91
CA VAL A 70 15.76 -6.63 6.00
C VAL A 70 16.52 -6.59 7.32
N TYR A 71 15.88 -6.03 8.35
CA TYR A 71 16.36 -6.00 9.73
C TYR A 71 15.43 -6.81 10.62
N PHE A 72 15.95 -7.44 11.68
CA PHE A 72 15.16 -8.26 12.59
C PHE A 72 15.10 -7.63 14.00
N GLY A 73 13.91 -7.54 14.59
CA GLY A 73 13.65 -6.98 15.90
C GLY A 73 13.55 -5.45 15.89
N ARG A 74 14.63 -4.77 16.29
CA ARG A 74 14.76 -3.30 16.20
C ARG A 74 15.45 -2.98 14.88
N GLY A 75 14.91 -2.06 14.08
CA GLY A 75 15.66 -1.48 12.95
C GLY A 75 16.99 -0.89 13.43
N PRO A 76 17.90 -0.51 12.51
CA PRO A 76 19.18 0.09 12.90
C PRO A 76 18.95 1.18 13.95
N GLU A 77 19.74 1.17 15.04
CA GLU A 77 19.71 2.24 16.02
C GLU A 77 19.96 3.54 15.24
N GLN A 78 18.89 4.31 15.04
CA GLN A 78 19.02 5.67 14.61
C GLN A 78 19.72 6.36 15.77
N ASP A 79 21.02 6.64 15.62
CA ASP A 79 21.70 7.58 16.49
C ASP A 79 20.79 8.80 16.63
N GLU A 80 20.40 9.12 17.87
CA GLU A 80 19.46 10.19 18.20
C GLU A 80 19.92 11.58 17.68
N GLU A 81 21.11 11.68 17.10
CA GLU A 81 21.71 12.89 16.51
C GLU A 81 21.36 13.19 15.04
N THR A 82 20.73 12.28 14.29
CA THR A 82 20.42 12.55 12.86
C THR A 82 19.01 13.08 12.55
N TRP A 83 18.16 13.33 13.56
CA TRP A 83 16.92 14.10 13.39
C TRP A 83 17.09 15.60 13.64
N GLN A 84 18.30 16.15 13.45
CA GLN A 84 18.36 17.53 13.01
C GLN A 84 17.60 17.59 11.70
N VAL A 85 16.42 18.20 11.76
CA VAL A 85 15.70 18.72 10.61
C VAL A 85 16.68 19.63 9.87
N LEU A 86 17.42 19.06 8.92
CA LEU A 86 17.75 19.76 7.71
C LEU A 86 16.40 20.08 7.10
N VAL A 87 15.89 21.27 7.45
CA VAL A 87 14.99 21.99 6.55
C VAL A 87 15.73 21.95 5.23
N PRO A 88 15.20 21.33 4.16
CA PRO A 88 15.85 21.42 2.87
C PRO A 88 15.90 22.91 2.54
N THR A 89 17.10 23.49 2.67
CA THR A 89 17.39 24.81 2.12
C THR A 89 17.27 24.61 0.62
N GLY A 90 16.12 24.98 0.06
CA GLY A 90 15.78 24.88 -1.37
C GLY A 90 16.48 23.73 -2.07
N GLU A 91 15.89 22.53 -2.08
CA GLU A 91 16.43 21.46 -2.92
C GLU A 91 16.63 22.01 -4.33
N PRO A 92 17.81 21.82 -4.94
CA PRO A 92 18.05 22.31 -6.27
C PRO A 92 16.95 21.77 -7.18
N SER A 93 16.33 22.64 -7.98
CA SER A 93 15.37 22.21 -8.99
C SER A 93 16.08 21.18 -9.87
N LEU A 94 15.67 19.92 -9.74
CA LEU A 94 16.16 18.86 -10.61
C LEU A 94 15.54 19.15 -11.96
N THR A 95 16.34 19.56 -12.93
CA THR A 95 15.84 19.76 -14.29
C THR A 95 15.40 18.39 -14.82
N PRO A 96 14.10 18.18 -15.11
CA PRO A 96 13.64 16.92 -15.65
C PRO A 96 14.34 16.66 -16.98
N ARG A 97 14.82 15.43 -17.17
CA ARG A 97 15.37 15.05 -18.46
C ARG A 97 14.25 15.01 -19.49
N THR A 98 14.59 15.36 -20.73
CA THR A 98 13.72 15.09 -21.86
C THR A 98 14.05 13.69 -22.40
N PRO A 99 13.06 12.78 -22.54
CA PRO A 99 13.30 11.50 -23.20
C PRO A 99 13.64 11.72 -24.68
N ASP A 100 14.27 10.73 -25.33
CA ASP A 100 14.53 10.80 -26.77
C ASP A 100 13.25 11.17 -27.55
N PRO A 101 13.28 12.24 -28.38
CA PRO A 101 12.07 12.72 -29.07
C PRO A 101 11.43 11.70 -30.02
N ALA A 102 12.22 10.82 -30.63
CA ALA A 102 11.69 9.77 -31.50
C ALA A 102 10.99 8.69 -30.68
N VAL A 103 11.56 8.30 -29.54
CA VAL A 103 10.92 7.38 -28.59
C VAL A 103 9.63 7.98 -28.02
N ALA A 104 9.67 9.23 -27.55
CA ALA A 104 8.51 9.93 -27.03
C ALA A 104 7.40 10.06 -28.08
N GLY A 105 7.76 10.36 -29.34
CA GLY A 105 6.82 10.41 -30.45
C GLY A 105 6.15 9.06 -30.74
N ARG A 106 6.90 7.96 -30.68
CA ARG A 106 6.33 6.60 -30.83
C ARG A 106 5.34 6.26 -29.73
N VAL A 107 5.72 6.52 -28.47
CA VAL A 107 4.86 6.29 -27.30
C VAL A 107 3.60 7.14 -27.38
N GLY A 108 3.72 8.43 -27.70
CA GLY A 108 2.57 9.32 -27.88
C GLY A 108 1.63 8.85 -28.97
N ALA A 109 2.17 8.45 -30.14
CA ALA A 109 1.35 7.94 -31.24
C ALA A 109 0.62 6.62 -30.89
N ALA A 110 1.24 5.74 -30.11
CA ALA A 110 0.59 4.53 -29.61
C ALA A 110 -0.55 4.86 -28.63
N TRP A 111 -0.31 5.77 -27.69
CA TRP A 111 -1.35 6.23 -26.76
C TRP A 111 -2.52 6.92 -27.45
N ASP A 112 -2.28 7.79 -28.43
CA ASP A 112 -3.36 8.44 -29.20
C ASP A 112 -4.26 7.40 -29.88
N ARG A 113 -3.69 6.32 -30.40
CA ARG A 113 -4.44 5.21 -31.01
C ARG A 113 -5.27 4.44 -29.97
N ILE A 114 -4.66 4.11 -28.83
CA ILE A 114 -5.34 3.45 -27.70
C ILE A 114 -6.48 4.32 -27.17
N GLU A 115 -6.22 5.59 -26.86
CA GLU A 115 -7.21 6.53 -26.33
C GLU A 115 -8.39 6.72 -27.29
N ARG A 116 -8.13 6.85 -28.60
CA ARG A 116 -9.19 6.93 -29.62
C ARG A 116 -10.03 5.66 -29.64
N TRP A 117 -9.40 4.49 -29.61
CA TRP A 117 -10.13 3.22 -29.59
C TRP A 117 -10.96 3.08 -28.31
N LEU A 118 -10.39 3.38 -27.14
CA LEU A 118 -11.12 3.35 -25.87
C LEU A 118 -12.28 4.35 -25.87
N GLY A 119 -12.09 5.55 -26.44
CA GLY A 119 -13.14 6.55 -26.58
C GLY A 119 -14.32 6.04 -27.40
N ALA A 120 -14.06 5.29 -28.46
CA ALA A 120 -15.09 4.72 -29.34
C ALA A 120 -15.74 3.44 -28.78
N HIS A 121 -14.99 2.63 -28.03
CA HIS A 121 -15.40 1.26 -27.71
C HIS A 121 -15.41 0.91 -26.22
N ALA A 122 -14.62 1.58 -25.38
CA ALA A 122 -14.42 1.23 -23.97
C ALA A 122 -14.28 2.47 -23.08
N SER A 123 -15.27 3.36 -23.12
CA SER A 123 -15.16 4.67 -22.45
C SER A 123 -15.03 4.59 -20.94
N ALA A 124 -15.47 3.50 -20.30
CA ALA A 124 -15.26 3.32 -18.86
C ALA A 124 -13.79 3.05 -18.53
N THR A 125 -13.07 2.31 -19.38
CA THR A 125 -11.62 2.15 -19.25
C THR A 125 -10.88 3.46 -19.53
N LEU A 126 -11.30 4.23 -20.55
CA LEU A 126 -10.70 5.56 -20.83
C LEU A 126 -10.75 6.48 -19.61
N ARG A 127 -11.85 6.46 -18.85
CA ARG A 127 -12.03 7.30 -17.64
C ARG A 127 -11.14 6.88 -16.47
N LYS A 128 -10.64 5.64 -16.46
CA LYS A 128 -9.76 5.12 -15.41
C LYS A 128 -8.28 5.39 -15.68
N LEU A 129 -7.92 5.86 -16.87
CA LEU A 129 -6.54 6.28 -17.15
C LEU A 129 -6.22 7.56 -16.36
N ARG A 130 -5.11 7.51 -15.61
CA ARG A 130 -4.69 8.59 -14.73
C ARG A 130 -4.09 9.75 -15.53
N HIS A 131 -4.01 10.89 -14.86
CA HIS A 131 -3.31 12.05 -15.38
C HIS A 131 -1.79 11.77 -15.50
N PRO A 132 -1.08 12.51 -16.37
CA PRO A 132 0.37 12.49 -16.44
C PRO A 132 1.08 12.61 -15.09
N VAL A 133 2.22 11.94 -14.97
CA VAL A 133 3.20 12.27 -13.93
C VAL A 133 3.97 13.51 -14.38
N ASP A 134 4.07 14.49 -13.48
CA ASP A 134 4.88 15.69 -13.70
C ASP A 134 6.38 15.37 -13.81
N GLY A 135 7.10 16.15 -14.62
CA GLY A 135 8.54 15.96 -14.87
C GLY A 135 9.40 16.03 -13.62
N ASP A 136 9.09 16.93 -12.68
CA ASP A 136 9.86 17.07 -11.44
C ASP A 136 9.61 15.87 -10.51
N HIS A 137 8.40 15.32 -10.52
CA HIS A 137 8.09 14.09 -9.79
C HIS A 137 8.88 12.91 -10.36
N LEU A 138 8.94 12.77 -11.69
CA LEU A 138 9.78 11.75 -12.33
C LEU A 138 11.26 11.95 -12.01
N ALA A 139 11.77 13.19 -12.02
CA ALA A 139 13.16 13.49 -11.70
C ALA A 139 13.51 13.14 -10.25
N ARG A 140 12.62 13.44 -9.30
CA ARG A 140 12.77 13.02 -7.89
C ARG A 140 12.73 11.50 -7.76
N TRP A 141 11.81 10.84 -8.47
CA TRP A 141 11.72 9.39 -8.43
C TRP A 141 12.99 8.73 -9.00
N GLU A 142 13.51 9.19 -10.14
CA GLU A 142 14.73 8.65 -10.76
C GLU A 142 15.99 8.88 -9.91
N ARG A 143 16.06 9.98 -9.14
CA ARG A 143 17.13 10.24 -8.18
C ARG A 143 17.23 9.13 -7.14
N ASP A 144 16.08 8.69 -6.62
CA ASP A 144 16.02 7.78 -5.48
C ASP A 144 15.95 6.30 -5.92
N ASN A 145 15.50 6.03 -7.14
CA ASN A 145 15.18 4.68 -7.63
C ASN A 145 15.97 4.22 -8.86
N GLY A 146 16.77 5.10 -9.45
CA GLY A 146 17.46 4.84 -10.71
C GLY A 146 16.63 5.24 -11.93
N ARG A 147 17.30 5.22 -13.09
CA ARG A 147 16.75 5.77 -14.33
C ARG A 147 15.69 4.85 -14.96
N LEU A 148 14.55 5.43 -15.34
CA LEU A 148 13.53 4.78 -16.14
C LEU A 148 14.00 4.64 -17.60
N PRO A 149 13.64 3.55 -18.30
CA PRO A 149 13.69 3.52 -19.76
C PRO A 149 12.96 4.71 -20.38
N ASP A 150 13.49 5.26 -21.48
CA ASP A 150 12.95 6.48 -22.10
C ASP A 150 11.49 6.35 -22.56
N ASP A 151 11.08 5.15 -22.97
CA ASP A 151 9.71 4.85 -23.39
C ASP A 151 8.74 4.75 -22.20
N LEU A 152 9.15 4.10 -21.11
CA LEU A 152 8.37 4.07 -19.87
C LEU A 152 8.23 5.47 -19.25
N PHE A 153 9.31 6.26 -19.27
CA PHE A 153 9.30 7.66 -18.85
C PHE A 153 8.34 8.51 -19.70
N ALA A 154 8.39 8.37 -21.02
CA ALA A 154 7.47 9.05 -21.94
C ALA A 154 6.01 8.61 -21.71
N SER A 155 5.79 7.33 -21.38
CA SER A 155 4.45 6.83 -21.09
C SER A 155 3.89 7.38 -19.78
N LEU A 156 4.71 7.51 -18.74
CA LEU A 156 4.29 8.09 -17.45
C LEU A 156 3.94 9.58 -17.58
N GLN A 157 4.64 10.31 -18.46
CA GLN A 157 4.25 11.67 -18.86
C GLN A 157 2.94 11.75 -19.65
N ARG A 158 2.38 10.61 -20.09
CA ARG A 158 1.06 10.54 -20.71
C ARG A 158 -0.01 10.08 -19.71
N HIS A 159 0.27 9.00 -18.99
CA HIS A 159 -0.61 8.42 -17.97
C HIS A 159 0.21 7.82 -16.82
N ASP A 160 -0.09 8.24 -15.59
CA ASP A 160 0.36 7.58 -14.35
C ASP A 160 -0.40 6.27 -14.11
N GLY A 161 -0.30 5.34 -15.05
CA GLY A 161 -1.06 4.09 -15.03
C GLY A 161 -2.58 4.32 -15.01
N ALA A 162 -3.28 3.49 -14.22
CA ALA A 162 -4.74 3.53 -14.11
C ALA A 162 -5.25 3.45 -12.66
N ASP A 163 -6.55 3.72 -12.48
CA ASP A 163 -7.25 3.52 -11.22
C ASP A 163 -7.31 2.03 -10.80
N GLY A 164 -7.63 1.77 -9.54
CA GLY A 164 -7.74 0.41 -8.99
C GLY A 164 -6.41 -0.19 -8.51
N ASN A 165 -6.51 -1.33 -7.81
CA ASN A 165 -5.36 -2.02 -7.23
C ASN A 165 -4.32 -2.36 -8.31
N PHE A 166 -3.08 -1.91 -8.11
CA PHE A 166 -1.98 -1.99 -9.08
C PHE A 166 -2.38 -1.61 -10.52
N GLY A 167 -3.33 -0.68 -10.68
CA GLY A 167 -3.73 -0.18 -12.00
C GLY A 167 -4.72 -1.05 -12.77
N ALA A 168 -5.49 -1.90 -12.08
CA ALA A 168 -6.51 -2.78 -12.71
C ALA A 168 -7.55 -2.05 -13.60
N GLY A 169 -7.64 -0.73 -13.55
CA GLY A 169 -8.50 0.09 -14.39
C GLY A 169 -8.11 0.11 -15.87
N PHE A 170 -6.85 -0.18 -16.20
CA PHE A 170 -6.39 -0.44 -17.56
C PHE A 170 -5.67 -1.80 -17.58
N PRO A 171 -6.37 -2.88 -18.00
CA PRO A 171 -5.78 -4.20 -18.03
C PRO A 171 -4.92 -4.38 -19.29
N LEU A 172 -3.66 -4.73 -19.10
CA LEU A 172 -2.80 -5.38 -20.09
C LEU A 172 -3.15 -6.87 -20.17
N PRO A 173 -2.95 -7.53 -21.33
CA PRO A 173 -3.21 -8.96 -21.44
C PRO A 173 -2.33 -9.79 -20.50
N PRO A 174 -2.87 -10.84 -19.83
CA PRO A 174 -4.28 -11.23 -19.85
C PRO A 174 -5.17 -10.32 -19.01
N GLU A 175 -4.78 -9.91 -17.81
CA GLU A 175 -5.53 -8.95 -16.97
C GLU A 175 -4.57 -8.26 -15.97
N LEU A 176 -3.36 -7.91 -16.42
CA LEU A 176 -2.33 -7.25 -15.61
C LEU A 176 -2.61 -5.74 -15.56
N GLY A 177 -2.88 -5.18 -14.39
CA GLY A 177 -3.15 -3.74 -14.25
C GLY A 177 -1.92 -2.90 -14.59
N LEU A 178 -2.10 -1.79 -15.32
CA LEU A 178 -1.02 -0.84 -15.60
C LEU A 178 -0.78 0.06 -14.38
N ALA A 179 0.26 -0.26 -13.61
CA ALA A 179 0.52 0.31 -12.30
C ALA A 179 0.92 1.80 -12.37
N ARG A 180 0.64 2.49 -11.27
CA ARG A 180 1.08 3.89 -11.05
C ARG A 180 2.53 3.92 -10.61
N LEU A 181 3.22 5.03 -10.83
CA LEU A 181 4.61 5.22 -10.40
C LEU A 181 4.79 4.96 -8.90
N SER A 182 3.82 5.40 -8.08
CA SER A 182 3.83 5.19 -6.62
C SER A 182 3.74 3.71 -6.20
N SER A 183 3.33 2.81 -7.09
CA SER A 183 3.25 1.38 -6.83
C SER A 183 4.55 0.63 -7.14
N PHE A 184 5.50 1.25 -7.86
CA PHE A 184 6.72 0.58 -8.33
C PHE A 184 7.57 0.10 -7.16
N ASP A 185 7.71 0.92 -6.11
CA ASP A 185 8.51 0.59 -4.94
C ASP A 185 7.91 -0.58 -4.15
N SER A 186 6.58 -0.63 -4.05
CA SER A 186 5.87 -1.72 -3.37
C SER A 186 6.03 -3.05 -4.14
N LEU A 187 5.83 -3.03 -5.46
CA LEU A 187 6.00 -4.20 -6.31
C LEU A 187 7.46 -4.69 -6.29
N ARG A 188 8.44 -3.78 -6.37
CA ARG A 188 9.87 -4.11 -6.27
C ARG A 188 10.20 -4.70 -4.90
N SER A 189 9.70 -4.10 -3.83
CA SER A 189 9.95 -4.56 -2.46
C SER A 189 9.36 -5.94 -2.22
N SER A 190 8.15 -6.21 -2.72
CA SER A 190 7.50 -7.52 -2.67
C SER A 190 8.36 -8.59 -3.33
N ASN A 191 8.88 -8.33 -4.53
CA ASN A 191 9.75 -9.27 -5.23
C ASN A 191 11.13 -9.44 -4.57
N CYS A 192 11.67 -8.39 -3.95
CA CYS A 192 12.92 -8.46 -3.20
C CYS A 192 12.79 -9.22 -1.87
N GLN A 193 11.61 -9.21 -1.25
CA GLN A 193 11.42 -9.77 0.09
C GLN A 193 11.77 -11.25 0.14
N ASP A 194 11.20 -12.07 -0.75
CA ASP A 194 11.44 -13.52 -0.75
C ASP A 194 12.91 -13.85 -1.05
N LEU A 195 13.50 -13.11 -1.99
CA LEU A 195 14.92 -13.24 -2.35
C LEU A 195 15.83 -12.95 -1.14
N VAL A 196 15.64 -11.79 -0.50
CA VAL A 196 16.45 -11.37 0.65
C VAL A 196 16.27 -12.32 1.83
N MET A 197 15.04 -12.76 2.10
CA MET A 197 14.75 -13.66 3.21
C MET A 197 15.30 -15.07 3.02
N SER A 198 15.40 -15.53 1.77
CA SER A 198 15.97 -16.84 1.45
C SER A 198 17.50 -16.90 1.55
N GLY A 199 18.17 -15.74 1.47
CA GLY A 199 19.63 -15.65 1.41
C GLY A 199 20.23 -16.00 0.04
N ALA A 200 19.40 -16.19 -1.00
CA ALA A 200 19.83 -16.68 -2.31
C ALA A 200 20.43 -15.56 -3.18
N VAL A 201 21.65 -15.10 -2.85
CA VAL A 201 22.34 -14.02 -3.58
C VAL A 201 22.61 -14.40 -5.03
N ASP A 202 22.85 -15.69 -5.28
CA ASP A 202 23.07 -16.28 -6.60
C ASP A 202 21.80 -16.32 -7.47
N GLU A 203 20.62 -16.29 -6.86
CA GLU A 203 19.35 -16.15 -7.59
C GLU A 203 19.01 -14.69 -7.92
N ALA A 204 19.88 -13.74 -7.54
CA ALA A 204 19.70 -12.33 -7.83
C ALA A 204 20.25 -11.93 -9.21
N ASP A 205 19.90 -12.68 -10.25
CA ASP A 205 20.30 -12.41 -11.63
C ASP A 205 19.15 -11.70 -12.39
N PRO A 206 19.37 -10.50 -12.95
CA PRO A 206 18.35 -9.78 -13.71
C PRO A 206 17.99 -10.41 -15.07
N ASP A 207 18.79 -11.35 -15.59
CA ASP A 207 18.57 -12.00 -16.88
C ASP A 207 17.84 -13.35 -16.76
N ASP A 208 18.11 -14.15 -15.72
CA ASP A 208 17.48 -15.48 -15.53
C ASP A 208 17.25 -15.91 -14.07
N GLY A 209 17.46 -15.02 -13.10
CA GLY A 209 17.31 -15.31 -11.67
C GLY A 209 15.87 -15.20 -11.16
N ALA A 210 15.69 -15.30 -9.85
CA ALA A 210 14.38 -15.13 -9.21
C ALA A 210 13.90 -13.67 -9.26
N TRP A 211 14.79 -12.71 -8.97
CA TRP A 211 14.53 -11.28 -9.09
C TRP A 211 15.83 -10.49 -8.95
N HIS A 212 15.88 -9.27 -9.49
CA HIS A 212 16.95 -8.32 -9.15
C HIS A 212 16.32 -6.95 -8.88
N GLY A 213 16.77 -6.26 -7.84
CA GLY A 213 16.12 -5.02 -7.40
C GLY A 213 16.26 -3.83 -8.37
N SER A 214 17.09 -3.95 -9.41
CA SER A 214 17.12 -2.95 -10.49
C SER A 214 15.95 -3.06 -11.47
N LEU A 215 15.19 -4.16 -11.48
CA LEU A 215 14.07 -4.35 -12.41
C LEU A 215 12.90 -3.47 -12.00
N LEU A 216 12.23 -2.86 -12.98
CA LEU A 216 11.21 -1.83 -12.75
C LEU A 216 9.81 -2.39 -13.08
N PRO A 217 9.08 -2.93 -12.09
CA PRO A 217 7.73 -3.45 -12.31
C PRO A 217 6.77 -2.31 -12.67
N PHE A 218 6.01 -2.48 -13.75
CA PHE A 218 5.04 -1.49 -14.22
C PHE A 218 3.64 -2.04 -14.40
N ALA A 219 3.45 -3.36 -14.25
CA ALA A 219 2.13 -3.96 -14.28
C ALA A 219 2.06 -5.19 -13.38
N SER A 220 0.88 -5.45 -12.80
CA SER A 220 0.66 -6.58 -11.89
C SER A 220 -0.77 -7.09 -11.93
N ASP A 221 -0.96 -8.39 -11.69
CA ASP A 221 -2.28 -8.99 -11.43
C ASP A 221 -2.64 -8.98 -9.94
N GLY A 222 -1.74 -8.50 -9.08
CA GLY A 222 -1.87 -8.50 -7.62
C GLY A 222 -1.75 -9.89 -6.98
N HIS A 223 -1.47 -10.93 -7.75
CA HIS A 223 -1.32 -12.33 -7.32
C HIS A 223 0.09 -12.87 -7.60
N GLY A 224 1.01 -11.98 -8.00
CA GLY A 224 2.43 -12.27 -8.18
C GLY A 224 2.85 -12.48 -9.64
N TRP A 225 1.97 -12.22 -10.61
CA TRP A 225 2.40 -12.03 -11.99
C TRP A 225 2.60 -10.55 -12.26
N ASP A 226 3.85 -10.18 -12.50
CA ASP A 226 4.28 -8.82 -12.78
C ASP A 226 4.93 -8.72 -14.16
N LEU A 227 4.73 -7.59 -14.85
CA LEU A 227 5.58 -7.17 -15.96
C LEU A 227 6.54 -6.11 -15.46
N PHE A 228 7.78 -6.18 -15.94
CA PHE A 228 8.83 -5.24 -15.57
C PHE A 228 9.60 -4.77 -16.79
N ALA A 229 10.16 -3.58 -16.69
CA ALA A 229 11.13 -3.05 -17.64
C ALA A 229 12.54 -3.18 -17.06
N ASP A 230 13.47 -3.66 -17.88
CA ASP A 230 14.88 -3.72 -17.52
C ASP A 230 15.57 -2.40 -17.92
N PRO A 231 16.03 -1.58 -16.97
CA PRO A 231 16.64 -0.29 -17.29
C PRO A 231 17.97 -0.42 -18.06
N ARG A 232 18.60 -1.60 -18.08
CA ARG A 232 19.88 -1.83 -18.76
C ARG A 232 19.74 -1.88 -20.28
N ASN A 233 18.60 -2.36 -20.77
CA ASN A 233 18.38 -2.65 -22.19
C ASN A 233 16.98 -2.26 -22.71
N GLY A 234 16.09 -1.80 -21.83
CA GLY A 234 14.73 -1.40 -22.14
C GLY A 234 13.74 -2.55 -22.36
N ARG A 235 14.19 -3.82 -22.32
CA ARG A 235 13.31 -4.97 -22.58
C ARG A 235 12.23 -5.07 -21.51
N VAL A 236 11.05 -5.49 -21.94
CA VAL A 236 9.98 -5.89 -21.04
C VAL A 236 10.07 -7.39 -20.82
N GLY A 237 10.15 -7.78 -19.56
CA GLY A 237 10.04 -9.16 -19.12
C GLY A 237 8.82 -9.37 -18.25
N GLU A 238 8.64 -10.61 -17.81
CA GLU A 238 7.61 -10.99 -16.86
C GLU A 238 8.19 -11.88 -15.77
N LYS A 239 7.55 -11.83 -14.61
CA LYS A 239 7.85 -12.68 -13.47
C LYS A 239 6.54 -13.16 -12.86
N LYS A 240 6.44 -14.46 -12.61
CA LYS A 240 5.33 -15.05 -11.85
C LYS A 240 5.78 -15.46 -10.46
N TRP A 241 4.83 -15.62 -9.56
CA TRP A 241 5.11 -16.11 -8.22
C TRP A 241 5.84 -17.45 -8.29
N ASP A 242 6.98 -17.56 -7.60
CA ASP A 242 7.82 -18.78 -7.56
C ASP A 242 8.39 -19.21 -8.92
N GLU A 243 8.43 -18.29 -9.90
CA GLU A 243 9.10 -18.48 -11.18
C GLU A 243 10.24 -17.46 -11.35
N ARG A 244 11.23 -17.81 -12.18
CA ARG A 244 12.34 -16.94 -12.57
C ARG A 244 11.89 -15.84 -13.53
N VAL A 245 12.63 -14.73 -13.55
CA VAL A 245 12.44 -13.67 -14.54
C VAL A 245 12.64 -14.23 -15.95
N ARG A 246 11.83 -13.79 -16.90
CA ARG A 246 11.97 -14.21 -18.30
C ARG A 246 11.58 -13.13 -19.29
N TYR A 247 12.25 -13.12 -20.43
CA TYR A 247 12.03 -12.17 -21.53
C TYR A 247 11.46 -12.83 -22.80
N ASP A 248 11.39 -14.16 -22.84
CA ASP A 248 10.88 -14.96 -23.96
C ASP A 248 9.46 -15.49 -23.74
N GLY A 249 8.86 -15.14 -22.59
CA GLY A 249 7.49 -15.47 -22.27
C GLY A 249 6.45 -14.74 -23.14
N PRO A 250 5.16 -15.09 -23.03
CA PRO A 250 4.10 -14.52 -23.86
C PRO A 250 3.95 -13.00 -23.73
N MET A 251 4.43 -12.38 -22.63
CA MET A 251 4.48 -10.92 -22.49
C MET A 251 5.90 -10.33 -22.53
N GLY A 252 6.85 -11.05 -23.14
CA GLY A 252 8.17 -10.51 -23.46
C GLY A 252 8.16 -9.56 -24.67
N TRP A 253 8.72 -8.36 -24.50
CA TRP A 253 8.84 -7.33 -25.56
C TRP A 253 10.23 -6.72 -25.61
N ARG A 254 10.62 -6.22 -26.79
CA ARG A 254 11.93 -5.56 -26.97
C ARG A 254 11.99 -4.22 -26.23
N SER A 255 10.84 -3.58 -26.03
CA SER A 255 10.68 -2.32 -25.33
C SER A 255 9.24 -2.15 -24.85
N PHE A 256 9.00 -1.20 -23.94
CA PHE A 256 7.65 -0.82 -23.52
C PHE A 256 6.90 -0.13 -24.67
N ALA A 257 7.59 0.63 -25.52
CA ALA A 257 7.00 1.19 -26.74
C ALA A 257 6.47 0.10 -27.70
N ASP A 258 7.21 -0.99 -27.91
CA ASP A 258 6.80 -2.10 -28.77
C ASP A 258 5.55 -2.81 -28.21
N LEU A 259 5.45 -2.94 -26.87
CA LEU A 259 4.25 -3.42 -26.20
C LEU A 259 3.05 -2.50 -26.50
N LEU A 260 3.17 -1.19 -26.29
CA LEU A 260 2.08 -0.23 -26.55
C LEU A 260 1.64 -0.23 -28.02
N GLU A 261 2.58 -0.25 -28.96
CA GLU A 261 2.29 -0.29 -30.39
C GLU A 261 1.52 -1.56 -30.79
N ALA A 262 1.89 -2.70 -30.21
CA ALA A 262 1.19 -3.96 -30.43
C ALA A 262 -0.23 -3.95 -29.85
N LEU A 263 -0.43 -3.36 -28.67
CA LEU A 263 -1.77 -3.18 -28.08
C LEU A 263 -2.63 -2.28 -28.96
N ALA A 264 -2.10 -1.14 -29.39
CA ALA A 264 -2.80 -0.21 -30.28
C ALA A 264 -3.21 -0.90 -31.60
N ALA A 265 -2.29 -1.64 -32.23
CA ALA A 265 -2.57 -2.38 -33.46
C ALA A 265 -3.61 -3.48 -33.26
N SER A 266 -3.51 -4.23 -32.15
CA SER A 266 -4.47 -5.27 -31.78
C SER A 266 -5.88 -4.71 -31.62
N MET A 267 -6.03 -3.60 -30.90
CA MET A 267 -7.30 -2.90 -30.69
C MET A 267 -7.92 -2.41 -32.01
N GLU A 268 -7.16 -1.69 -32.83
CA GLU A 268 -7.67 -1.12 -34.09
C GLU A 268 -8.06 -2.20 -35.11
N GLN A 269 -7.32 -3.32 -35.16
CA GLN A 269 -7.53 -4.37 -36.17
C GLN A 269 -8.43 -5.51 -35.67
N GLY A 270 -8.76 -5.53 -34.37
CA GLY A 270 -9.46 -6.64 -33.73
C GLY A 270 -8.69 -7.97 -33.87
N GLN A 271 -7.36 -7.89 -33.83
CA GLN A 271 -6.44 -9.04 -33.90
C GLN A 271 -5.88 -9.35 -32.52
N ALA A 272 -5.34 -10.56 -32.35
CA ALA A 272 -4.69 -10.90 -31.09
C ALA A 272 -3.35 -10.18 -30.96
N VAL A 273 -3.09 -9.62 -29.78
CA VAL A 273 -1.73 -9.42 -29.31
C VAL A 273 -1.28 -10.76 -28.74
N ARG A 274 -0.37 -11.44 -29.45
CA ARG A 274 -0.01 -12.84 -29.16
C ARG A 274 -1.25 -13.75 -29.24
N GLU A 275 -1.75 -14.23 -28.11
CA GLU A 275 -2.94 -15.08 -28.03
C GLU A 275 -4.19 -14.35 -27.51
N TRP A 276 -4.08 -13.06 -27.16
CA TRP A 276 -5.15 -12.30 -26.53
C TRP A 276 -5.81 -11.32 -27.47
N TYR A 277 -7.12 -11.47 -27.64
CA TYR A 277 -7.96 -10.54 -28.37
C TYR A 277 -8.54 -9.48 -27.45
N PRO A 278 -8.61 -8.22 -27.90
CA PRO A 278 -9.28 -7.16 -27.16
C PRO A 278 -10.78 -7.43 -27.20
N SER A 279 -11.42 -7.31 -26.04
CA SER A 279 -12.86 -7.43 -25.87
C SER A 279 -13.36 -6.31 -24.97
N VAL A 280 -14.67 -6.08 -25.00
CA VAL A 280 -15.31 -5.03 -24.20
C VAL A 280 -16.48 -5.64 -23.45
N SER A 281 -16.51 -5.41 -22.14
CA SER A 281 -17.59 -5.86 -21.27
C SER A 281 -18.87 -5.03 -21.47
N ALA A 282 -20.00 -5.51 -20.94
CA ALA A 282 -21.24 -4.74 -20.93
C ALA A 282 -21.14 -3.40 -20.16
N GLY A 283 -20.16 -3.28 -19.25
CA GLY A 283 -19.84 -2.04 -18.53
C GLY A 283 -18.96 -1.08 -19.32
N CYS A 284 -18.71 -1.34 -20.61
CA CYS A 284 -17.85 -0.54 -21.48
C CYS A 284 -16.39 -0.48 -21.00
N GLU A 285 -15.92 -1.58 -20.43
CA GLU A 285 -14.53 -1.75 -19.99
C GLU A 285 -13.79 -2.73 -20.91
N LEU A 286 -12.54 -2.40 -21.24
CA LEU A 286 -11.59 -3.28 -21.91
C LEU A 286 -11.35 -4.54 -21.08
N ARG A 287 -11.25 -5.67 -21.77
CA ARG A 287 -10.91 -7.00 -21.27
C ARG A 287 -10.11 -7.74 -22.33
N TRP A 288 -9.42 -8.81 -21.94
CA TRP A 288 -8.73 -9.68 -22.90
C TRP A 288 -9.26 -11.11 -22.85
N THR A 289 -9.34 -11.74 -24.02
CA THR A 289 -9.85 -13.11 -24.17
C THR A 289 -8.99 -13.89 -25.15
N THR A 290 -8.85 -15.20 -24.95
CA THR A 290 -8.11 -16.07 -25.88
C THR A 290 -8.93 -16.46 -27.11
N ALA A 291 -10.26 -16.32 -27.05
CA ALA A 291 -11.15 -16.52 -28.18
C ALA A 291 -11.54 -15.18 -28.82
N ARG A 292 -11.40 -15.06 -30.14
CA ARG A 292 -11.78 -13.85 -30.87
C ARG A 292 -13.26 -13.50 -30.61
N PRO A 293 -13.57 -12.30 -30.09
CA PRO A 293 -14.95 -11.92 -29.84
C PRO A 293 -15.71 -11.72 -31.18
N PRO A 294 -17.00 -12.08 -31.25
CA PRO A 294 -17.77 -12.00 -32.49
C PRO A 294 -18.04 -10.56 -32.95
N SER A 295 -18.22 -9.63 -32.01
CA SER A 295 -18.34 -8.18 -32.26
C SER A 295 -18.17 -7.40 -30.95
N LEU A 296 -17.80 -6.12 -31.06
CA LEU A 296 -17.75 -5.20 -29.92
C LEU A 296 -19.16 -4.67 -29.59
N PRO A 297 -19.51 -4.45 -28.30
CA PRO A 297 -20.78 -3.86 -27.92
C PRO A 297 -20.99 -2.47 -28.53
N SER A 298 -22.19 -2.21 -29.05
CA SER A 298 -22.60 -0.87 -29.47
C SER A 298 -22.98 0.00 -28.26
N GLY A 299 -22.73 1.31 -28.32
CA GLY A 299 -23.15 2.26 -27.28
C GLY A 299 -22.12 2.51 -26.17
N CYS A 300 -20.91 1.95 -26.29
CA CYS A 300 -19.82 2.21 -25.35
C CYS A 300 -18.94 3.42 -25.68
N ALA A 301 -19.25 4.12 -26.79
CA ALA A 301 -18.62 5.37 -27.15
C ALA A 301 -18.91 6.43 -26.08
N GLY A 302 -17.85 7.03 -25.54
CA GLY A 302 -17.95 8.17 -24.63
C GLY A 302 -17.90 9.48 -25.41
N SER A 303 -18.32 10.60 -24.79
CA SER A 303 -17.98 11.92 -25.30
C SER A 303 -16.45 12.03 -25.38
N ALA A 304 -15.92 12.55 -26.49
CA ALA A 304 -14.50 12.73 -26.68
C ALA A 304 -13.91 13.49 -25.49
N ARG A 305 -12.99 12.88 -24.75
CA ARG A 305 -12.07 13.63 -23.90
C ARG A 305 -11.21 14.44 -24.87
N PRO A 306 -11.10 15.77 -24.76
CA PRO A 306 -10.15 16.50 -25.58
C PRO A 306 -8.75 15.92 -25.30
N SER A 307 -8.10 15.38 -26.32
CA SER A 307 -6.68 15.06 -26.26
C SER A 307 -5.94 16.34 -25.88
N PRO A 308 -5.06 16.34 -24.87
CA PRO A 308 -4.22 17.50 -24.63
C PRO A 308 -3.22 17.57 -25.78
N THR A 309 -3.54 18.40 -26.77
CA THR A 309 -2.55 18.94 -27.72
C THR A 309 -1.63 19.85 -26.91
N PRO A 310 -0.30 19.79 -27.10
CA PRO A 310 0.61 20.69 -26.42
C PRO A 310 0.45 22.09 -27.02
N GLU A 311 -0.52 22.86 -26.52
CA GLU A 311 -0.46 24.31 -26.58
C GLU A 311 0.68 24.75 -25.66
N PRO A 312 1.49 25.76 -26.05
CA PRO A 312 2.52 26.29 -25.16
C PRO A 312 1.80 26.81 -23.92
N THR A 313 1.96 26.07 -22.83
CA THR A 313 1.41 26.41 -21.53
C THR A 313 1.84 27.84 -21.22
N PRO A 314 0.92 28.82 -21.06
CA PRO A 314 1.28 29.98 -20.27
C PRO A 314 1.59 29.41 -18.91
N GLU A 315 2.89 29.39 -18.58
CA GLU A 315 3.52 29.07 -17.30
C GLU A 315 2.45 28.77 -16.26
N ALA A 316 2.07 27.48 -16.16
CA ALA A 316 1.11 27.07 -15.16
C ALA A 316 1.73 27.54 -13.85
N GLU A 317 1.06 28.48 -13.17
CA GLU A 317 1.44 28.83 -11.82
C GLU A 317 1.59 27.49 -11.09
N GLU A 318 2.82 27.17 -10.70
CA GLU A 318 3.14 25.99 -9.90
C GLU A 318 2.02 25.86 -8.86
N PRO A 319 1.42 24.67 -8.66
CA PRO A 319 0.40 24.52 -7.63
C PRO A 319 1.02 25.07 -6.35
N SER A 320 0.58 26.25 -5.96
CA SER A 320 1.33 27.03 -4.99
C SER A 320 1.37 26.15 -3.74
N PRO A 321 2.56 25.97 -3.12
CA PRO A 321 2.69 25.13 -1.95
C PRO A 321 1.56 25.50 -1.00
N LEU A 322 0.81 24.46 -0.58
CA LEU A 322 -0.49 24.61 0.07
C LEU A 322 -0.41 25.78 1.04
N THR A 323 -1.23 26.82 0.80
CA THR A 323 -1.04 28.04 1.57
C THR A 323 -1.21 27.69 3.04
N ASP A 324 -0.51 28.43 3.88
CA ASP A 324 -0.55 28.24 5.31
C ASP A 324 -2.00 28.28 5.85
N ALA A 325 -2.88 29.05 5.19
CA ALA A 325 -4.30 29.11 5.44
C ALA A 325 -5.05 27.83 5.00
N ASP A 326 -4.78 27.30 3.81
CA ASP A 326 -5.42 26.08 3.30
C ASP A 326 -5.00 24.84 4.09
N ALA A 327 -3.71 24.75 4.43
CA ALA A 327 -3.14 23.72 5.31
C ALA A 327 -3.81 23.72 6.69
N ARG A 328 -4.15 24.91 7.21
CA ARG A 328 -4.95 25.07 8.43
C ARG A 328 -6.41 24.70 8.20
N GLY A 329 -6.98 25.06 7.04
CA GLY A 329 -8.37 24.77 6.67
C GLY A 329 -8.69 23.28 6.64
N ILE A 330 -7.77 22.45 6.15
CA ILE A 330 -7.90 20.98 6.15
C ILE A 330 -7.43 20.32 7.45
N GLY A 331 -7.03 21.12 8.44
CA GLY A 331 -6.58 20.67 9.77
C GLY A 331 -5.18 20.05 9.82
N CYS A 332 -4.39 20.10 8.75
CA CYS A 332 -3.08 19.47 8.68
C CYS A 332 -1.91 20.33 9.16
N ARG A 333 -2.12 21.63 9.38
CA ARG A 333 -1.14 22.53 10.01
C ARG A 333 -1.69 23.14 11.31
N PRO A 334 -1.90 22.34 12.36
CA PRO A 334 -2.42 22.84 13.63
C PRO A 334 -1.45 23.83 14.30
N PRO A 335 -1.96 24.73 15.16
CA PRO A 335 -1.10 25.62 15.93
C PRO A 335 -0.21 24.80 16.89
N ARG A 336 1.08 25.15 16.97
CA ARG A 336 2.00 24.54 17.94
C ARG A 336 1.52 24.78 19.36
N ARG A 337 1.36 23.71 20.13
CA ARG A 337 0.97 23.75 21.54
C ARG A 337 1.93 22.89 22.37
N PRO A 338 2.26 23.27 23.61
CA PRO A 338 3.03 22.40 24.48
C PRO A 338 2.21 21.14 24.84
N PRO A 339 2.86 19.98 25.03
CA PRO A 339 2.20 18.78 25.58
C PRO A 339 1.57 19.08 26.93
N VAL A 340 0.26 18.86 27.06
CA VAL A 340 -0.47 19.00 28.33
C VAL A 340 -1.05 17.65 28.70
N VAL A 341 -0.62 17.10 29.85
CA VAL A 341 -1.19 15.86 30.37
C VAL A 341 -2.62 16.12 30.84
N ARG A 342 -3.56 15.33 30.31
CA ARG A 342 -4.99 15.40 30.64
C ARG A 342 -5.43 14.10 31.28
N THR A 343 -6.26 14.21 32.32
CA THR A 343 -6.92 13.05 32.93
C THR A 343 -8.26 12.84 32.23
N PRO A 344 -8.56 11.63 31.73
CA PRO A 344 -9.88 11.33 31.15
C PRO A 344 -10.99 11.36 32.20
N ASP A 345 -12.23 11.61 31.80
CA ASP A 345 -13.39 11.54 32.68
C ASP A 345 -13.43 10.22 33.47
N PRO A 346 -13.58 10.25 34.81
CA PRO A 346 -13.57 9.04 35.63
C PRO A 346 -14.69 8.05 35.31
N ALA A 347 -15.86 8.51 34.87
CA ALA A 347 -16.98 7.64 34.49
C ALA A 347 -16.73 6.96 33.15
N VAL A 348 -16.15 7.67 32.18
CA VAL A 348 -15.70 7.07 30.91
C VAL A 348 -14.61 6.03 31.16
N THR A 349 -13.61 6.38 31.98
CA THR A 349 -12.50 5.49 32.37
C THR A 349 -13.00 4.18 32.95
N ARG A 350 -13.96 4.22 33.89
CA ARG A 350 -14.56 3.00 34.47
C ARG A 350 -15.23 2.10 33.43
N LYS A 351 -15.86 2.67 32.41
CA LYS A 351 -16.52 1.91 31.33
C LYS A 351 -15.49 1.27 30.40
N VAL A 352 -14.45 2.01 30.03
CA VAL A 352 -13.32 1.50 29.23
C VAL A 352 -12.62 0.35 29.96
N ASP A 353 -12.30 0.53 31.25
CA ASP A 353 -11.71 -0.52 32.08
C ASP A 353 -12.62 -1.74 32.24
N ALA A 354 -13.93 -1.55 32.29
CA ALA A 354 -14.88 -2.67 32.33
C ALA A 354 -14.87 -3.47 31.01
N ALA A 355 -14.83 -2.79 29.86
CA ALA A 355 -14.73 -3.44 28.54
C ALA A 355 -13.40 -4.17 28.37
N TRP A 356 -12.28 -3.52 28.67
CA TRP A 356 -10.96 -4.16 28.59
C TRP A 356 -10.81 -5.36 29.51
N ARG A 357 -11.27 -5.28 30.77
CA ARG A 357 -11.25 -6.45 31.67
C ARG A 357 -12.02 -7.65 31.12
N ARG A 358 -13.08 -7.43 30.34
CA ARG A 358 -13.81 -8.51 29.65
C ARG A 358 -12.97 -9.13 28.54
N ILE A 359 -12.36 -8.27 27.70
CA ILE A 359 -11.45 -8.66 26.62
C ILE A 359 -10.25 -9.44 27.17
N GLU A 360 -9.50 -8.88 28.13
CA GLU A 360 -8.36 -9.51 28.80
C GLU A 360 -8.71 -10.87 29.36
N ARG A 361 -9.80 -10.97 30.13
CA ARG A 361 -10.24 -12.26 30.71
C ARG A 361 -10.57 -13.29 29.63
N TRP A 362 -11.15 -12.87 28.52
CA TRP A 362 -11.46 -13.76 27.42
C TRP A 362 -10.17 -14.22 26.72
N LEU A 363 -9.29 -13.28 26.36
CA LEU A 363 -8.02 -13.56 25.70
C LEU A 363 -7.15 -14.48 26.55
N LEU A 364 -7.00 -14.19 27.85
CA LEU A 364 -6.21 -15.02 28.76
C LEU A 364 -6.65 -16.49 28.76
N ARG A 365 -7.96 -16.76 28.63
CA ARG A 365 -8.52 -18.11 28.65
C ARG A 365 -8.60 -18.77 27.27
N ARG A 366 -8.86 -18.00 26.22
CA ARG A 366 -9.23 -18.51 24.90
C ARG A 366 -8.14 -18.25 23.86
N ALA A 367 -7.49 -17.11 23.92
CA ALA A 367 -6.46 -16.68 22.97
C ALA A 367 -5.20 -16.14 23.70
N PRO A 368 -4.48 -16.99 24.46
CA PRO A 368 -3.38 -16.55 25.31
C PRO A 368 -2.20 -15.94 24.53
N ARG A 369 -2.03 -16.28 23.24
CA ARG A 369 -1.01 -15.66 22.38
C ARG A 369 -1.38 -14.21 22.09
N SER A 370 -2.64 -13.93 21.73
CA SER A 370 -3.16 -12.56 21.57
C SER A 370 -3.23 -11.78 22.87
N HIS A 371 -3.42 -12.45 24.03
CA HIS A 371 -3.29 -11.78 25.32
C HIS A 371 -1.88 -11.20 25.53
N ARG A 372 -0.83 -11.87 25.04
CA ARG A 372 0.55 -11.40 25.17
C ARG A 372 0.87 -10.19 24.27
N THR A 373 0.03 -9.88 23.28
CA THR A 373 0.21 -8.70 22.42
C THR A 373 -0.40 -7.42 23.00
N LEU A 374 -1.11 -7.52 24.13
CA LEU A 374 -1.59 -6.34 24.86
C LEU A 374 -0.40 -5.60 25.47
N ARG A 375 -0.19 -4.34 25.05
CA ARG A 375 0.98 -3.57 25.48
C ARG A 375 0.76 -3.01 26.89
N ALA A 376 1.85 -2.62 27.53
CA ALA A 376 1.79 -1.90 28.81
C ALA A 376 1.04 -0.56 28.64
N PRO A 377 0.50 0.02 29.72
CA PRO A 377 -0.05 1.37 29.72
C PRO A 377 0.84 2.41 29.05
N ALA A 378 0.24 3.32 28.27
CA ALA A 378 0.96 4.46 27.71
C ALA A 378 1.38 5.41 28.83
N ARG A 379 2.56 6.03 28.68
CA ARG A 379 2.93 7.13 29.58
C ARG A 379 2.00 8.32 29.27
N PRO A 380 1.43 9.00 30.27
CA PRO A 380 0.56 10.15 30.04
C PRO A 380 1.22 11.25 29.19
N LEU A 381 2.54 11.41 29.30
CA LEU A 381 3.32 12.36 28.51
C LEU A 381 3.40 11.97 27.03
N ASP A 382 3.40 10.69 26.68
CA ASP A 382 3.44 10.25 25.28
C ASP A 382 2.11 10.54 24.58
N ILE A 383 0.99 10.35 25.29
CA ILE A 383 -0.33 10.76 24.80
C ILE A 383 -0.38 12.28 24.63
N ALA A 384 0.11 13.04 25.61
CA ALA A 384 0.13 14.51 25.53
C ALA A 384 1.01 15.02 24.36
N ARG A 385 2.09 14.31 24.03
CA ARG A 385 2.94 14.62 22.87
C ARG A 385 2.24 14.32 21.55
N ALA A 386 1.51 13.20 21.48
CA ALA A 386 0.68 12.87 20.33
C ALA A 386 -0.42 13.94 20.09
N GLU A 387 -1.17 14.27 21.14
CA GLU A 387 -2.18 15.35 21.13
C GLU A 387 -1.59 16.69 20.67
N ALA A 388 -0.45 17.09 21.22
CA ALA A 388 0.24 18.32 20.86
C ALA A 388 0.73 18.35 19.41
N ARG A 389 1.26 17.22 18.90
CA ARG A 389 1.74 17.10 17.52
C ARG A 389 0.61 17.22 16.51
N MET A 390 -0.53 16.58 16.80
CA MET A 390 -1.71 16.60 15.94
C MET A 390 -2.56 17.87 16.15
N GLY A 391 -2.30 18.64 17.20
CA GLY A 391 -3.14 19.77 17.61
C GLY A 391 -4.55 19.37 18.06
N LEU A 392 -4.77 18.07 18.31
CA LEU A 392 -6.05 17.49 18.69
C LEU A 392 -6.08 17.20 20.18
N THR A 393 -7.28 17.06 20.73
CA THR A 393 -7.49 16.47 22.05
C THR A 393 -8.11 15.10 21.83
N PHE A 394 -7.46 14.06 22.33
CA PHE A 394 -8.01 12.71 22.23
C PHE A 394 -9.30 12.63 23.06
N PRO A 395 -10.35 11.98 22.57
CA PRO A 395 -11.51 11.71 23.40
C PRO A 395 -11.13 10.90 24.64
N ASP A 396 -11.92 11.09 25.70
CA ASP A 396 -11.64 10.47 27.00
C ASP A 396 -11.62 8.95 26.96
N ASP A 397 -12.40 8.33 26.07
CA ASP A 397 -12.44 6.89 25.90
C ASP A 397 -11.18 6.34 25.22
N LEU A 398 -10.70 6.98 24.14
CA LEU A 398 -9.41 6.64 23.52
C LEU A 398 -8.25 6.86 24.52
N ARG A 399 -8.24 8.00 25.23
CA ARG A 399 -7.20 8.29 26.23
C ARG A 399 -7.19 7.26 27.36
N ALA A 400 -8.36 6.92 27.92
CA ALA A 400 -8.46 5.89 28.94
C ALA A 400 -8.01 4.52 28.43
N SER A 401 -8.28 4.20 27.15
CA SER A 401 -7.83 2.96 26.51
C SER A 401 -6.30 2.90 26.42
N LEU A 402 -5.67 3.96 25.93
CA LEU A 402 -4.20 4.08 25.83
C LEU A 402 -3.53 4.04 27.21
N LEU A 403 -4.12 4.65 28.22
CA LEU A 403 -3.67 4.58 29.62
C LEU A 403 -3.81 3.19 30.24
N ARG A 404 -4.50 2.26 29.57
CA ARG A 404 -4.58 0.86 29.97
C ARG A 404 -3.67 -0.03 29.14
N HIS A 405 -3.71 0.13 27.82
CA HIS A 405 -2.85 -0.55 26.85
C HIS A 405 -2.42 0.44 25.76
N ASP A 406 -1.12 0.71 25.65
CA ASP A 406 -0.55 1.53 24.57
C ASP A 406 -0.52 0.77 23.26
N GLY A 407 -1.69 0.45 22.72
CA GLY A 407 -1.87 -0.43 21.58
C GLY A 407 -1.98 -1.92 21.96
N ALA A 408 -2.42 -2.71 20.99
CA ALA A 408 -2.61 -4.14 21.13
C ALA A 408 -2.53 -4.82 19.76
N GLY A 409 -1.91 -6.00 19.69
CA GLY A 409 -1.94 -6.86 18.50
C GLY A 409 -3.30 -7.56 18.31
N ILE A 410 -4.40 -6.85 18.62
CA ILE A 410 -5.79 -7.21 18.36
C ILE A 410 -6.57 -5.93 18.00
N GLY A 411 -7.73 -6.09 17.39
CA GLY A 411 -8.66 -4.99 17.17
C GLY A 411 -10.02 -5.47 16.66
N PRO A 412 -10.85 -4.57 16.14
CA PRO A 412 -12.24 -4.83 15.75
C PRO A 412 -12.35 -5.53 14.37
N GLY A 413 -11.78 -6.71 14.22
CA GLY A 413 -11.73 -7.47 12.97
C GLY A 413 -10.32 -7.98 12.64
N PRO A 414 -10.13 -8.63 11.48
CA PRO A 414 -8.84 -9.25 11.13
C PRO A 414 -7.77 -8.28 10.69
N LEU A 415 -8.15 -7.10 10.19
CA LEU A 415 -7.23 -6.18 9.51
C LEU A 415 -6.67 -5.09 10.42
N TRP A 416 -7.45 -4.63 11.41
CA TRP A 416 -7.08 -3.45 12.21
C TRP A 416 -6.57 -3.85 13.58
N LEU A 417 -5.39 -3.35 13.94
CA LEU A 417 -4.78 -3.55 15.27
C LEU A 417 -4.72 -2.21 16.01
N TYR A 418 -4.99 -2.20 17.31
CA TYR A 418 -4.93 -0.95 18.08
C TYR A 418 -3.50 -0.40 18.14
N ALA A 419 -3.30 0.83 17.66
CA ALA A 419 -1.99 1.47 17.62
C ALA A 419 -1.58 2.11 18.96
N PRO A 420 -0.28 2.12 19.30
CA PRO A 420 0.27 2.93 20.37
C PRO A 420 0.17 4.44 20.06
N ALA A 421 0.13 5.28 21.09
CA ALA A 421 -0.05 6.73 20.96
C ALA A 421 0.97 7.40 20.03
N LYS A 422 2.22 6.90 20.02
CA LYS A 422 3.28 7.41 19.15
C LYS A 422 3.00 7.13 17.66
N GLU A 423 2.49 5.94 17.37
CA GLU A 423 2.17 5.51 15.99
C GLU A 423 0.95 6.26 15.46
N ILE A 424 -0.08 6.46 16.29
CA ILE A 424 -1.22 7.33 15.96
C ILE A 424 -0.76 8.72 15.47
N ALA A 425 0.19 9.32 16.17
CA ALA A 425 0.73 10.63 15.79
C ALA A 425 1.64 10.57 14.54
N ALA A 426 2.36 9.46 14.35
CA ALA A 426 3.21 9.25 13.17
C ALA A 426 2.36 9.09 11.91
N GLU A 427 1.35 8.22 11.94
CA GLU A 427 0.41 8.01 10.83
C GLU A 427 -0.33 9.30 10.48
N TRP A 428 -0.84 10.02 11.48
CA TRP A 428 -1.45 11.33 11.23
C TRP A 428 -0.50 12.31 10.55
N SER A 429 0.79 12.30 10.93
CA SER A 429 1.80 13.18 10.32
C SER A 429 2.12 12.78 8.89
N LEU A 430 2.14 11.48 8.60
CA LEU A 430 2.33 10.95 7.25
C LEU A 430 1.17 11.40 6.36
N MET A 431 -0.06 11.14 6.81
CA MET A 431 -1.28 11.49 6.09
C MET A 431 -1.41 12.98 5.80
N CYS A 432 -1.12 13.83 6.79
CA CYS A 432 -1.08 15.27 6.57
C CYS A 432 0.15 15.72 5.78
N GLY A 433 1.27 15.01 5.91
CA GLY A 433 2.52 15.27 5.18
C GLY A 433 2.30 15.30 3.67
N LEU A 434 1.56 14.33 3.15
CA LEU A 434 1.23 14.20 1.72
C LEU A 434 0.54 15.44 1.13
N TYR A 435 -0.23 16.19 1.92
CA TYR A 435 -0.81 17.47 1.49
C TYR A 435 0.18 18.63 1.62
N LEU A 436 1.00 18.60 2.67
CA LEU A 436 1.89 19.71 3.02
C LEU A 436 3.15 19.76 2.15
N ASP A 437 3.60 18.61 1.66
CA ASP A 437 4.73 18.48 0.74
C ASP A 437 4.31 18.54 -0.74
N GLY A 438 3.01 18.63 -1.02
CA GLY A 438 2.45 18.69 -2.36
C GLY A 438 2.40 17.35 -3.08
N THR A 439 2.62 16.22 -2.38
CA THR A 439 2.52 14.87 -2.97
C THR A 439 1.13 14.60 -3.54
N ILE A 440 0.08 15.08 -2.87
CA ILE A 440 -1.30 14.96 -3.33
C ILE A 440 -2.06 16.29 -3.16
N THR A 441 -3.01 16.54 -4.04
CA THR A 441 -3.92 17.69 -3.92
C THR A 441 -4.79 17.53 -2.68
N PRO A 442 -4.98 18.59 -1.85
CA PRO A 442 -5.88 18.56 -0.71
C PRO A 442 -7.29 18.12 -1.09
N ASP A 443 -7.77 17.08 -0.41
CA ASP A 443 -9.13 16.57 -0.56
C ASP A 443 -9.65 16.11 0.80
N VAL A 444 -10.53 16.90 1.41
CA VAL A 444 -11.11 16.60 2.74
C VAL A 444 -12.01 15.36 2.74
N THR A 445 -12.34 14.80 1.58
CA THR A 445 -13.02 13.51 1.45
C THR A 445 -12.05 12.32 1.45
N TRP A 446 -10.76 12.58 1.24
CA TRP A 446 -9.68 11.60 1.34
C TRP A 446 -9.05 11.58 2.74
N TRP A 447 -8.63 12.73 3.27
CA TRP A 447 -8.14 12.84 4.64
C TRP A 447 -8.38 14.23 5.22
N HIS A 448 -8.57 14.30 6.53
CA HIS A 448 -8.66 15.58 7.25
C HIS A 448 -7.86 15.47 8.54
N GLY A 449 -7.09 16.51 8.87
CA GLY A 449 -6.26 16.52 10.08
C GLY A 449 -7.02 16.51 11.42
N ARG A 450 -8.36 16.45 11.41
CA ARG A 450 -9.20 16.28 12.62
C ARG A 450 -9.42 14.81 13.00
N LEU A 451 -8.98 13.89 12.15
CA LEU A 451 -9.17 12.45 12.30
C LEU A 451 -7.98 11.85 13.03
N ILE A 452 -8.25 10.93 13.96
CA ILE A 452 -7.23 10.23 14.76
C ILE A 452 -7.12 8.79 14.25
N PRO A 453 -6.06 8.39 13.51
CA PRO A 453 -5.89 7.02 13.02
C PRO A 453 -5.48 6.09 14.17
N TYR A 454 -6.44 5.46 14.83
CA TYR A 454 -6.19 4.71 16.07
C TYR A 454 -5.99 3.20 15.85
N ALA A 455 -6.31 2.68 14.67
CA ALA A 455 -6.05 1.28 14.33
C ALA A 455 -5.66 1.12 12.86
N PRO A 456 -4.35 1.07 12.53
CA PRO A 456 -3.89 0.80 11.18
C PRO A 456 -4.20 -0.64 10.76
N SER A 457 -4.36 -0.82 9.45
CA SER A 457 -4.26 -2.10 8.77
C SER A 457 -2.93 -2.23 8.02
N ASN A 458 -2.59 -3.44 7.63
CA ASN A 458 -1.33 -3.78 6.97
C ASN A 458 -1.27 -3.37 5.48
N ASP A 459 -2.37 -2.87 4.93
CA ASP A 459 -2.51 -2.42 3.53
C ASP A 459 -2.55 -0.88 3.42
N GLY A 460 -2.22 -0.16 4.49
CA GLY A 460 -2.23 1.31 4.52
C GLY A 460 -3.61 1.92 4.76
N GLY A 461 -4.61 1.10 5.12
CA GLY A 461 -5.89 1.57 5.66
C GLY A 461 -5.83 1.89 7.16
N HIS A 462 -6.84 2.59 7.66
CA HIS A 462 -6.97 2.89 9.09
C HIS A 462 -8.43 2.94 9.52
N LEU A 463 -8.71 2.48 10.74
CA LEU A 463 -9.83 3.03 11.47
C LEU A 463 -9.41 4.36 12.10
N PHE A 464 -10.26 5.36 11.93
CA PHE A 464 -10.05 6.68 12.51
C PHE A 464 -11.17 7.06 13.47
N LEU A 465 -10.88 7.98 14.38
CA LEU A 465 -11.87 8.67 15.19
C LEU A 465 -11.96 10.13 14.75
N ASP A 466 -13.16 10.60 14.43
CA ASP A 466 -13.41 11.98 14.09
C ASP A 466 -13.69 12.80 15.36
N THR A 467 -12.78 13.72 15.69
CA THR A 467 -12.92 14.60 16.86
C THR A 467 -14.10 15.57 16.76
N GLY A 468 -14.62 15.85 15.56
CA GLY A 468 -15.78 16.72 15.36
C GLY A 468 -17.11 16.05 15.71
N THR A 469 -17.21 14.73 15.53
CA THR A 469 -18.44 13.96 15.77
C THR A 469 -18.33 12.98 16.93
N GLY A 470 -17.11 12.63 17.35
CA GLY A 470 -16.82 11.56 18.31
C GLY A 470 -16.98 10.15 17.73
N ARG A 471 -17.38 10.02 16.46
CA ARG A 471 -17.64 8.74 15.79
C ARG A 471 -16.35 8.15 15.23
N THR A 472 -16.34 6.85 15.04
CA THR A 472 -15.27 6.19 14.28
C THR A 472 -15.63 6.13 12.80
N GLY A 473 -14.64 5.99 11.94
CA GLY A 473 -14.82 5.64 10.54
C GLY A 473 -13.67 4.79 10.03
N GLU A 474 -13.69 4.53 8.73
CA GLU A 474 -12.68 3.74 8.03
C GLU A 474 -12.11 4.53 6.87
N TYR A 475 -10.82 4.40 6.65
CA TYR A 475 -10.08 5.03 5.57
C TYR A 475 -9.29 3.97 4.79
N TYR A 476 -9.32 4.09 3.46
CA TYR A 476 -8.37 3.46 2.54
C TYR A 476 -7.92 4.45 1.47
N ASN A 477 -6.72 4.26 0.95
CA ASN A 477 -6.14 5.10 -0.11
C ASN A 477 -7.03 5.18 -1.36
N GLU A 478 -7.74 4.09 -1.68
CA GLU A 478 -8.53 3.91 -2.89
C GLU A 478 -9.94 4.51 -2.78
N THR A 479 -10.53 4.50 -1.58
CA THR A 479 -11.92 4.91 -1.36
C THR A 479 -12.06 6.20 -0.56
N GLY A 480 -11.00 6.68 0.07
CA GLY A 480 -11.04 7.82 0.98
C GLY A 480 -11.81 7.49 2.26
N LEU A 481 -12.46 8.50 2.84
CA LEU A 481 -13.14 8.42 4.12
C LEU A 481 -14.53 7.76 4.01
N THR A 482 -14.72 6.68 4.74
CA THR A 482 -16.02 6.05 4.99
C THR A 482 -16.54 6.43 6.37
N LEU A 483 -17.59 7.26 6.40
CA LEU A 483 -18.20 7.83 7.61
C LEU A 483 -19.56 7.22 7.97
N GLU A 484 -20.11 6.36 7.11
CA GLU A 484 -21.39 5.68 7.32
C GLU A 484 -21.29 4.17 7.03
N GLY A 485 -22.18 3.37 7.62
CA GLY A 485 -22.23 1.92 7.40
C GLY A 485 -21.32 1.08 8.31
N ASP A 486 -20.97 -0.11 7.86
CA ASP A 486 -19.98 -0.98 8.50
C ASP A 486 -18.59 -0.62 7.95
N PRO A 487 -17.56 -0.30 8.78
CA PRO A 487 -17.46 -0.40 10.24
C PRO A 487 -17.46 0.96 11.02
N VAL A 488 -18.60 1.66 11.13
CA VAL A 488 -18.71 2.98 11.80
C VAL A 488 -19.42 2.89 13.17
N TRP A 489 -18.69 3.06 14.28
CA TRP A 489 -19.24 3.09 15.64
C TRP A 489 -19.52 4.53 16.12
N PRO A 490 -20.49 4.71 17.04
CA PRO A 490 -20.80 6.04 17.58
C PRO A 490 -19.72 6.59 18.52
N SER A 491 -18.82 5.75 19.04
CA SER A 491 -17.62 6.15 19.76
C SER A 491 -16.59 5.02 19.85
N TYR A 492 -15.36 5.33 20.28
CA TYR A 492 -14.34 4.32 20.56
C TYR A 492 -14.79 3.36 21.67
N LEU A 493 -15.42 3.87 22.74
CA LEU A 493 -15.99 3.03 23.80
C LEU A 493 -17.07 2.08 23.28
N ALA A 494 -17.91 2.52 22.34
CA ALA A 494 -18.94 1.68 21.74
C ALA A 494 -18.32 0.52 20.95
N GLN A 495 -17.28 0.79 20.16
CA GLN A 495 -16.52 -0.25 19.48
C GLN A 495 -15.89 -1.24 20.47
N LEU A 496 -15.21 -0.75 21.51
CA LEU A 496 -14.54 -1.62 22.48
C LEU A 496 -15.54 -2.50 23.24
N SER A 497 -16.73 -1.96 23.53
CA SER A 497 -17.83 -2.70 24.16
C SER A 497 -18.43 -3.77 23.25
N ASP A 498 -18.51 -3.48 21.95
CA ASP A 498 -18.98 -4.40 20.91
C ASP A 498 -17.97 -5.55 20.72
N LEU A 499 -16.67 -5.24 20.65
CA LEU A 499 -15.59 -6.23 20.66
C LEU A 499 -15.68 -7.16 21.88
N ALA A 500 -15.78 -6.60 23.09
CA ALA A 500 -15.92 -7.39 24.31
C ALA A 500 -17.14 -8.33 24.26
N THR A 501 -18.26 -7.85 23.74
CA THR A 501 -19.51 -8.62 23.63
C THR A 501 -19.42 -9.70 22.56
N SER A 502 -18.83 -9.39 21.41
CA SER A 502 -18.59 -10.33 20.32
C SER A 502 -17.70 -11.49 20.77
N LEU A 503 -16.59 -11.21 21.47
CA LEU A 503 -15.70 -12.22 22.03
C LEU A 503 -16.43 -13.13 23.02
N GLU A 504 -17.12 -12.56 24.01
CA GLU A 504 -17.80 -13.34 25.05
C GLU A 504 -18.94 -14.20 24.52
N MET A 505 -19.71 -13.68 23.56
CA MET A 505 -20.91 -14.34 23.03
C MET A 505 -20.63 -15.19 21.80
N GLY A 506 -19.42 -15.11 21.23
CA GLY A 506 -19.07 -15.70 19.94
C GLY A 506 -19.97 -15.21 18.80
N ARG A 507 -20.49 -13.97 18.91
CA ARG A 507 -21.39 -13.37 17.91
C ARG A 507 -20.60 -12.52 16.93
N PRO A 508 -21.07 -12.36 15.69
CA PRO A 508 -20.46 -11.44 14.75
C PRO A 508 -20.39 -10.02 15.32
N MET A 509 -19.20 -9.42 15.30
CA MET A 509 -19.00 -7.99 15.36
C MET A 509 -19.11 -7.48 13.92
N ARG A 510 -20.30 -7.01 13.54
CA ARG A 510 -20.66 -6.73 12.14
C ARG A 510 -20.43 -7.96 11.25
N SER A 511 -19.64 -7.84 10.18
CA SER A 511 -19.34 -8.94 9.25
C SER A 511 -18.29 -9.93 9.73
N TRP A 512 -17.74 -9.75 10.95
CA TRP A 512 -16.62 -10.56 11.44
C TRP A 512 -16.98 -11.29 12.73
N LYS A 513 -16.88 -12.61 12.72
CA LYS A 513 -17.09 -13.45 13.90
C LYS A 513 -15.74 -13.84 14.50
N PRO A 514 -15.52 -13.67 15.80
CA PRO A 514 -14.27 -14.05 16.43
C PRO A 514 -14.15 -15.57 16.48
N THR A 515 -12.97 -16.06 16.15
CA THR A 515 -12.54 -17.45 16.26
C THR A 515 -11.21 -17.53 17.01
N VAL A 516 -10.80 -18.73 17.36
CA VAL A 516 -9.49 -18.97 17.97
C VAL A 516 -8.75 -20.00 17.13
N VAL A 517 -7.57 -19.63 16.65
CA VAL A 517 -6.68 -20.53 15.92
C VAL A 517 -5.35 -20.60 16.66
N LYS A 518 -4.96 -21.79 17.09
CA LYS A 518 -3.68 -22.05 17.79
C LYS A 518 -3.43 -21.13 19.01
N GLY A 519 -4.49 -20.70 19.70
CA GLY A 519 -4.42 -19.82 20.86
C GLY A 519 -4.27 -18.34 20.53
N GLU A 520 -4.50 -17.94 19.28
CA GLU A 520 -4.63 -16.54 18.83
C GLU A 520 -6.09 -16.24 18.49
N LEU A 521 -6.50 -14.99 18.74
CA LEU A 521 -7.75 -14.44 18.25
C LEU A 521 -7.63 -14.27 16.74
N ASP A 522 -8.55 -14.89 16.03
CA ASP A 522 -8.70 -14.79 14.59
C ASP A 522 -10.15 -14.40 14.27
N TRP A 523 -10.45 -14.14 13.01
CA TRP A 523 -11.76 -13.71 12.57
C TRP A 523 -12.21 -14.49 11.35
N THR A 524 -13.48 -14.89 11.34
CA THR A 524 -14.12 -15.50 10.18
C THR A 524 -15.19 -14.56 9.66
N PHE A 525 -15.16 -14.31 8.35
CA PHE A 525 -16.19 -13.53 7.69
C PHE A 525 -17.54 -14.26 7.75
N VAL A 526 -18.58 -13.52 8.09
CA VAL A 526 -19.95 -14.01 8.19
C VAL A 526 -20.86 -13.03 7.44
N ARG A 527 -21.58 -13.56 6.45
CA ARG A 527 -22.50 -12.79 5.61
C ARG A 527 -23.75 -12.36 6.36
#